data_AF-A0A350W3L9-F1
#
_entry.id   AF-A0A350W3L9-F1
#
_cell.length_a   1.000
_cell.length_b   1.000
_cell.length_c   1.000
_cell.angle_alpha   90.00
_cell.angle_beta   90.00
_cell.angle_gamma   90.00
#
_symmetry.space_group_name_H-M   'P 1'
#
loop_
_entity.id
_entity.type
_entity.pdbx_description
1 polymer ?
#
loop_
_entity_poly.entity_id
_entity_poly.type
_entity_poly.pdbx_seq_one_letter_code
_entity_poly.pdbx_strand_id
1 'polypeptide(L)'
;MLCIRELLRLLFYRCSLLTWSLPFCLCISAEKIWRHQMSDKKRGTDAECNAELMRNLKGWVLLLTTYYLLLTTFAGCKKAIPSEPETKINYGAFYTDGLSSKKWVSLTFDDGPNSQVIEKIFEILKKENVKATFFLLGVNIKKHPQYVDKYLQSGHEIGNHTYSHKNFYELTKTESLGQLEKILSRELEDCETAIKDAVGIKPLFMRMPNGYISPTVKKTAMEKEYVIVNWTFGCDWHKNSKEELVRKYLKSVEPGAIFLFHEKKFTAEALPEIISGIKKKGYEIVTLREILGLEENKSTD
;
A
#
# COMPACT_ATOMS: atom_id res chain seq x y z
N MET A 1 -29.42 41.05 43.92
CA MET A 1 -29.79 40.93 42.49
C MET A 1 -28.57 41.26 41.64
N LEU A 2 -27.68 40.28 41.42
CA LEU A 2 -26.75 40.38 40.29
C LEU A 2 -27.59 40.25 39.01
N CYS A 3 -27.45 41.23 38.13
CA CYS A 3 -28.22 41.31 36.90
C CYS A 3 -27.92 40.05 36.05
N ILE A 4 -28.95 39.25 35.77
CA ILE A 4 -28.90 38.07 34.87
C ILE A 4 -28.21 38.38 33.53
N ARG A 5 -28.20 39.67 33.15
CA ARG A 5 -27.52 40.24 32.00
C ARG A 5 -25.99 40.13 32.04
N GLU A 6 -25.35 40.14 33.21
CA GLU A 6 -23.90 39.93 33.34
C GLU A 6 -23.49 38.45 33.33
N LEU A 7 -24.31 37.57 33.91
CA LEU A 7 -24.07 36.13 33.89
C LEU A 7 -24.11 35.56 32.46
N LEU A 8 -25.02 36.10 31.63
CA LEU A 8 -25.16 35.71 30.22
C LEU A 8 -24.05 36.30 29.33
N ARG A 9 -23.49 37.47 29.68
CA ARG A 9 -22.31 38.03 28.98
C ARG A 9 -21.06 37.18 29.20
N LEU A 10 -20.85 36.66 30.41
CA LEU A 10 -19.72 35.77 30.73
C LEU A 10 -19.83 34.40 30.03
N LEU A 11 -21.05 33.88 29.83
CA LEU A 11 -21.30 32.65 29.08
C LEU A 11 -21.06 32.83 27.57
N PHE A 12 -21.42 33.99 27.00
CA PHE A 12 -21.15 34.29 25.59
C PHE A 12 -19.65 34.51 25.29
N TYR A 13 -18.92 35.18 26.18
CA TYR A 13 -17.48 35.44 25.99
C TYR A 13 -16.61 34.19 26.11
N ARG A 14 -17.04 33.17 26.87
CA ARG A 14 -16.34 31.87 26.94
C ARG A 14 -16.66 30.93 25.77
N CYS A 15 -17.81 31.09 25.11
CA CYS A 15 -18.14 30.31 23.91
C CYS A 15 -17.34 30.74 22.67
N SER A 16 -16.86 31.98 22.59
CA SER A 16 -16.05 32.46 21.46
C SER A 16 -14.58 32.01 21.48
N LEU A 17 -14.10 31.41 22.58
CA LEU A 17 -12.70 30.95 22.73
C LEU A 17 -12.53 29.43 22.57
N LEU A 18 -13.61 28.69 22.37
CA LEU A 18 -13.60 27.26 22.10
C LEU A 18 -14.26 27.01 20.76
N THR A 19 -13.53 27.31 19.68
CA THR A 19 -13.88 26.73 18.38
C THR A 19 -13.53 25.25 18.46
N TRP A 20 -14.53 24.41 18.21
CA TRP A 20 -14.57 23.28 17.28
C TRP A 20 -15.76 22.40 17.70
N SER A 21 -16.74 22.29 16.79
CA SER A 21 -17.91 21.39 16.82
C SER A 21 -19.07 21.69 17.79
N LEU A 22 -19.79 22.79 17.58
CA LEU A 22 -21.24 22.84 17.82
C LEU A 22 -21.91 23.50 16.59
N PRO A 23 -22.98 22.91 16.02
CA PRO A 23 -23.60 23.47 14.83
C PRO A 23 -24.31 24.78 15.21
N PHE A 24 -23.87 25.86 14.57
CA PHE A 24 -24.39 27.22 14.65
C PHE A 24 -25.94 27.31 14.56
N CYS A 25 -26.60 26.28 14.00
CA CYS A 25 -28.05 26.16 13.86
C CYS A 25 -28.84 26.08 15.19
N LEU A 26 -28.28 25.53 16.28
CA LEU A 26 -29.04 25.36 17.53
C LEU A 26 -29.24 26.67 18.30
N CYS A 27 -28.23 27.56 18.29
CA CYS A 27 -28.34 28.88 18.94
C CYS A 27 -29.35 29.81 18.24
N ILE A 28 -29.40 29.79 16.90
CA ILE A 28 -30.34 30.63 16.13
C ILE A 28 -31.79 30.18 16.36
N SER A 29 -32.01 28.89 16.56
CA SER A 29 -33.34 28.31 16.82
C SER A 29 -33.88 28.72 18.19
N ALA A 30 -33.04 28.73 19.23
CA ALA A 30 -33.43 29.14 20.58
C ALA A 30 -33.79 30.64 20.65
N GLU A 31 -33.06 31.50 19.95
CA GLU A 31 -33.34 32.95 19.91
C GLU A 31 -34.66 33.26 19.18
N LYS A 32 -34.96 32.56 18.08
CA LYS A 32 -36.24 32.69 17.36
C LYS A 32 -37.44 32.24 18.19
N ILE A 33 -37.32 31.11 18.89
CA ILE A 33 -38.39 30.60 19.77
C ILE A 33 -38.64 31.57 20.93
N TRP A 34 -37.58 32.13 21.52
CA TRP A 34 -37.70 33.11 22.61
C TRP A 34 -38.36 34.41 22.16
N ARG A 35 -37.99 34.95 20.99
CA ARG A 35 -38.62 36.16 20.41
C ARG A 35 -40.09 35.94 20.05
N HIS A 36 -40.45 34.75 19.57
CA HIS A 36 -41.83 34.42 19.24
C HIS A 36 -42.71 34.29 20.50
N GLN A 37 -42.21 33.62 21.55
CA GLN A 37 -42.92 33.48 22.83
C GLN A 37 -43.06 34.79 23.63
N MET A 38 -42.17 35.76 23.42
CA MET A 38 -42.29 37.09 24.03
C MET A 38 -43.25 38.03 23.28
N SER A 39 -43.57 37.73 22.01
CA SER A 39 -44.47 38.55 21.18
C SER A 39 -45.96 38.29 21.46
N ASP A 40 -46.32 37.07 21.87
CA ASP A 40 -47.72 36.68 22.14
C ASP A 40 -48.24 37.04 23.55
N LYS A 41 -47.43 37.69 24.39
CA LYS A 41 -47.81 38.05 25.76
C LYS A 41 -48.54 39.39 25.87
N LYS A 42 -49.81 39.38 25.45
CA LYS A 42 -50.87 40.22 26.04
C LYS A 42 -52.08 39.35 26.34
N ARG A 43 -51.95 38.45 27.32
CA ARG A 43 -53.03 37.83 28.15
C ARG A 43 -52.51 36.52 28.78
N GLY A 44 -52.13 36.56 30.06
CA GLY A 44 -51.80 35.36 30.83
C GLY A 44 -51.01 35.73 32.08
N THR A 45 -51.49 35.31 33.25
CA THR A 45 -50.89 35.63 34.56
C THR A 45 -49.50 34.98 34.71
N ASP A 46 -48.55 35.74 35.26
CA ASP A 46 -47.12 35.41 35.34
C ASP A 46 -46.79 34.03 35.95
N ALA A 47 -47.68 33.45 36.75
CA ALA A 47 -47.49 32.15 37.40
C ALA A 47 -47.50 30.95 36.42
N GLU A 48 -48.40 30.94 35.44
CA GLU A 48 -48.50 29.82 34.48
C GLU A 48 -47.33 29.81 33.50
N CYS A 49 -46.88 31.00 33.06
CA CYS A 49 -45.74 31.11 32.18
C CYS A 49 -44.42 30.71 32.87
N ASN A 50 -44.26 31.03 34.16
CA ASN A 50 -43.12 30.56 34.93
C ASN A 50 -43.13 29.04 35.13
N ALA A 51 -44.31 28.42 35.30
CA ALA A 51 -44.43 26.97 35.45
C ALA A 51 -44.09 26.20 34.15
N GLU A 52 -44.40 26.77 32.98
CA GLU A 52 -44.09 26.19 31.68
C GLU A 52 -42.62 26.40 31.29
N LEU A 53 -42.06 27.59 31.56
CA LEU A 53 -40.63 27.88 31.39
C LEU A 53 -39.78 26.94 32.26
N MET A 54 -40.19 26.72 33.52
CA MET A 54 -39.49 25.82 34.44
C MET A 54 -39.63 24.34 34.06
N ARG A 55 -40.74 23.93 33.42
CA ARG A 55 -40.89 22.58 32.86
C ARG A 55 -39.95 22.36 31.68
N ASN A 56 -39.85 23.32 30.77
CA ASN A 56 -38.92 23.26 29.65
C ASN A 56 -37.47 23.28 30.14
N LEU A 57 -37.13 24.13 31.12
CA LEU A 57 -35.78 24.18 31.70
C LEU A 57 -35.39 22.84 32.35
N LYS A 58 -36.31 22.20 33.07
CA LYS A 58 -36.09 20.84 33.62
C LYS A 58 -35.86 19.80 32.51
N GLY A 59 -36.60 19.88 31.41
CA GLY A 59 -36.39 19.02 30.24
C GLY A 59 -35.02 19.19 29.60
N TRP A 60 -34.56 20.44 29.44
CA TRP A 60 -33.24 20.75 28.89
C TRP A 60 -32.10 20.34 29.82
N VAL A 61 -32.24 20.54 31.13
CA VAL A 61 -31.27 20.07 32.13
C VAL A 61 -31.17 18.54 32.09
N LEU A 62 -32.32 17.84 32.00
CA LEU A 62 -32.32 16.38 31.90
C LEU A 62 -31.59 15.90 30.62
N LEU A 63 -31.86 16.51 29.47
CA LEU A 63 -31.21 16.17 28.20
C LEU A 63 -29.69 16.46 28.20
N LEU A 64 -29.28 17.57 28.79
CA LEU A 64 -27.86 17.92 28.89
C LEU A 64 -27.13 17.00 29.88
N THR A 65 -27.78 16.62 30.99
CA THR A 65 -27.19 15.66 31.95
C THR A 65 -27.09 14.26 31.36
N THR A 66 -28.09 13.77 30.62
CA THR A 66 -28.00 12.46 29.94
C THR A 66 -26.96 12.48 28.83
N TYR A 67 -26.84 13.57 28.06
CA TYR A 67 -25.79 13.74 27.05
C TYR A 67 -24.39 13.77 27.69
N TYR A 68 -24.21 14.48 28.80
CA TYR A 68 -22.96 14.51 29.54
C TYR A 68 -22.60 13.14 30.13
N LEU A 69 -23.57 12.43 30.72
CA LEU A 69 -23.37 11.05 31.19
C LEU A 69 -22.97 10.12 30.05
N LEU A 70 -23.61 10.19 28.89
CA LEU A 70 -23.23 9.42 27.69
C LEU A 70 -21.79 9.73 27.24
N LEU A 71 -21.39 11.01 27.20
CA LEU A 71 -20.02 11.41 26.88
C LEU A 71 -19.00 10.87 27.89
N THR A 72 -19.31 10.88 29.18
CA THR A 72 -18.41 10.32 30.21
C THR A 72 -18.30 8.80 30.15
N THR A 73 -19.37 8.10 29.73
CA THR A 73 -19.32 6.64 29.52
C THR A 73 -18.52 6.24 28.27
N PHE A 74 -18.44 7.10 27.25
CA PHE A 74 -17.60 6.88 26.07
C PHE A 74 -16.13 7.29 26.29
N ALA A 75 -15.85 8.30 27.12
CA ALA A 75 -14.48 8.73 27.43
C ALA A 75 -13.67 7.70 28.23
N GLY A 76 -14.35 6.80 28.96
CA GLY A 76 -13.73 5.77 29.81
C GLY A 76 -13.32 4.48 29.10
N CYS A 77 -13.59 4.32 27.80
CA CYS A 77 -13.26 3.11 27.06
C CYS A 77 -12.40 3.41 25.83
N LYS A 78 -11.28 4.12 26.03
CA LYS A 78 -10.15 3.98 25.12
C LYS A 78 -9.51 2.61 25.36
N LYS A 79 -10.19 1.53 24.93
CA LYS A 79 -9.47 0.28 24.70
C LYS A 79 -8.36 0.64 23.72
N ALA A 80 -7.10 0.49 24.15
CA ALA A 80 -5.98 0.53 23.24
C ALA A 80 -6.32 -0.45 22.11
N ILE A 81 -6.59 0.09 20.91
CA ILE A 81 -6.67 -0.73 19.72
C ILE A 81 -5.29 -1.38 19.65
N PRO A 82 -5.18 -2.72 19.73
CA PRO A 82 -3.90 -3.37 19.54
C PRO A 82 -3.41 -2.93 18.17
N SER A 83 -2.27 -2.25 18.10
CA SER A 83 -1.61 -2.00 16.82
C SER A 83 -1.43 -3.37 16.17
N GLU A 84 -1.91 -3.53 14.93
CA GLU A 84 -1.61 -4.75 14.18
C GLU A 84 -0.09 -4.94 14.19
N PRO A 85 0.40 -6.18 14.39
CA PRO A 85 1.82 -6.42 14.49
C PRO A 85 2.49 -5.88 13.23
N GLU A 86 3.38 -4.91 13.38
CA GLU A 86 4.19 -4.41 12.27
C GLU A 86 4.86 -5.61 11.60
N THR A 87 4.58 -5.80 10.31
CA THR A 87 5.17 -6.86 9.50
C THR A 87 6.66 -6.60 9.38
N LYS A 88 7.44 -7.16 10.31
CA LYS A 88 8.88 -6.98 10.34
C LYS A 88 9.50 -7.66 9.11
N ILE A 89 9.99 -6.84 8.19
CA ILE A 89 10.69 -7.31 6.99
C ILE A 89 11.93 -8.11 7.41
N ASN A 90 12.04 -9.34 6.91
CA ASN A 90 13.19 -10.20 7.16
C ASN A 90 14.18 -10.08 5.99
N TYR A 91 15.12 -9.13 6.08
CA TYR A 91 16.14 -8.96 5.06
C TYR A 91 17.06 -10.18 4.96
N GLY A 92 17.48 -10.53 3.75
CA GLY A 92 18.21 -11.77 3.45
C GLY A 92 17.34 -13.04 3.41
N ALA A 93 16.03 -12.93 3.70
CA ALA A 93 15.09 -14.01 3.44
C ALA A 93 15.05 -14.35 1.94
N PHE A 94 14.79 -15.62 1.66
CA PHE A 94 14.77 -16.18 0.31
C PHE A 94 13.45 -16.88 0.06
N TYR A 95 12.74 -16.44 -0.99
CA TYR A 95 11.46 -17.00 -1.40
C TYR A 95 11.51 -17.48 -2.84
N THR A 96 10.99 -18.68 -3.09
CA THR A 96 10.68 -19.18 -4.43
C THR A 96 9.19 -19.11 -4.73
N ASP A 97 8.38 -19.07 -3.67
CA ASP A 97 6.93 -19.14 -3.69
C ASP A 97 6.35 -18.13 -2.69
N GLY A 98 5.10 -17.76 -2.89
CA GLY A 98 4.31 -16.97 -1.96
C GLY A 98 4.02 -17.70 -0.65
N LEU A 99 3.71 -16.93 0.40
CA LEU A 99 3.38 -17.47 1.72
C LEU A 99 1.88 -17.70 1.91
N SER A 100 1.07 -17.19 0.99
CA SER A 100 -0.38 -17.23 1.07
C SER A 100 -0.94 -18.56 0.59
N SER A 101 -1.85 -19.16 1.37
CA SER A 101 -2.67 -20.30 0.94
C SER A 101 -3.86 -19.88 0.05
N LYS A 102 -4.04 -18.59 -0.19
CA LYS A 102 -5.07 -18.07 -1.10
C LYS A 102 -4.71 -18.46 -2.54
N LYS A 103 -5.71 -18.48 -3.43
CA LYS A 103 -5.50 -18.67 -4.87
C LYS A 103 -4.90 -17.41 -5.51
N TRP A 104 -3.69 -17.09 -5.09
CA TRP A 104 -2.91 -15.95 -5.54
C TRP A 104 -1.70 -16.45 -6.31
N VAL A 105 -1.36 -15.75 -7.39
CA VAL A 105 -0.10 -15.91 -8.11
C VAL A 105 0.51 -14.53 -8.36
N SER A 106 1.82 -14.46 -8.59
CA SER A 106 2.49 -13.22 -8.95
C SER A 106 3.19 -13.34 -10.30
N LEU A 107 3.12 -12.28 -11.10
CA LEU A 107 3.87 -12.17 -12.35
C LEU A 107 5.10 -11.30 -12.12
N THR A 108 6.26 -11.83 -12.47
CA THR A 108 7.54 -11.13 -12.34
C THR A 108 8.27 -11.11 -13.67
N PHE A 109 8.96 -10.01 -13.97
CA PHE A 109 9.67 -9.82 -15.24
C PHE A 109 11.12 -9.39 -14.99
N ASP A 110 12.07 -10.11 -15.58
CA ASP A 110 13.50 -9.82 -15.47
C ASP A 110 14.02 -9.10 -16.73
N ASP A 111 15.25 -8.59 -16.64
CA ASP A 111 16.05 -7.94 -17.68
C ASP A 111 15.55 -6.58 -18.21
N GLY A 112 14.54 -5.99 -17.58
CA GLY A 112 14.04 -4.66 -17.94
C GLY A 112 15.00 -3.51 -17.58
N PRO A 113 14.73 -2.27 -18.04
CA PRO A 113 13.73 -1.93 -19.04
C PRO A 113 14.15 -2.25 -20.47
N ASN A 114 13.26 -2.87 -21.25
CA ASN A 114 13.43 -3.11 -22.68
C ASN A 114 12.48 -2.23 -23.49
N SER A 115 13.03 -1.14 -24.03
CA SER A 115 12.29 -0.13 -24.80
C SER A 115 11.53 -0.69 -26.02
N GLN A 116 11.93 -1.83 -26.56
CA GLN A 116 11.28 -2.43 -27.73
C GLN A 116 9.94 -3.12 -27.41
N VAL A 117 9.67 -3.44 -26.15
CA VAL A 117 8.51 -4.25 -25.77
C VAL A 117 7.78 -3.76 -24.52
N ILE A 118 8.42 -2.99 -23.65
CA ILE A 118 7.85 -2.63 -22.35
C ILE A 118 6.49 -1.92 -22.46
N GLU A 119 6.33 -1.02 -23.43
CA GLU A 119 5.04 -0.34 -23.65
C GLU A 119 3.93 -1.33 -23.97
N LYS A 120 4.25 -2.39 -24.73
CA LYS A 120 3.27 -3.43 -25.05
C LYS A 120 2.88 -4.24 -23.82
N ILE A 121 3.84 -4.54 -22.95
CA ILE A 121 3.58 -5.25 -21.69
C ILE A 121 2.68 -4.40 -20.79
N PHE A 122 2.97 -3.10 -20.64
CA PHE A 122 2.12 -2.19 -19.86
C PHE A 122 0.69 -2.11 -20.39
N GLU A 123 0.50 -2.02 -21.72
CA GLU A 123 -0.83 -2.04 -22.33
C GLU A 123 -1.62 -3.31 -21.95
N ILE A 124 -0.96 -4.47 -22.03
CA ILE A 124 -1.57 -5.77 -21.71
C ILE A 124 -1.95 -5.83 -20.23
N LEU A 125 -1.01 -5.52 -19.33
CA LEU A 125 -1.25 -5.55 -17.89
C LEU A 125 -2.34 -4.58 -17.47
N LYS A 126 -2.36 -3.37 -18.05
CA LYS A 126 -3.41 -2.38 -17.82
C LYS A 126 -4.77 -2.85 -18.31
N LYS A 127 -4.86 -3.40 -19.53
CA LYS A 127 -6.10 -3.95 -20.10
C LYS A 127 -6.67 -5.07 -19.22
N GLU A 128 -5.78 -5.87 -18.63
CA GLU A 128 -6.14 -6.96 -17.75
C GLU A 128 -6.33 -6.52 -16.29
N ASN A 129 -6.11 -5.25 -15.94
CA ASN A 129 -6.12 -4.77 -14.55
C ASN A 129 -5.22 -5.62 -13.62
N VAL A 130 -3.99 -5.90 -14.07
CA VAL A 130 -3.01 -6.70 -13.35
C VAL A 130 -1.80 -5.83 -12.97
N LYS A 131 -1.33 -5.97 -11.73
CA LYS A 131 -0.03 -5.46 -11.29
C LYS A 131 0.99 -6.59 -11.27
N ALA A 132 2.27 -6.24 -11.38
CA ALA A 132 3.38 -7.17 -11.54
C ALA A 132 4.64 -6.55 -10.93
N THR A 133 5.68 -7.37 -10.76
CA THR A 133 6.98 -6.90 -10.28
C THR A 133 8.04 -7.00 -11.38
N PHE A 134 8.84 -5.97 -11.56
CA PHE A 134 9.87 -5.91 -12.59
C PHE A 134 11.26 -5.79 -11.97
N PHE A 135 12.08 -6.82 -12.15
CA PHE A 135 13.48 -6.83 -11.73
C PHE A 135 14.32 -6.18 -12.84
N LEU A 136 14.81 -4.98 -12.57
CA LEU A 136 15.48 -4.14 -13.55
C LEU A 136 17.01 -4.27 -13.46
N LEU A 137 17.67 -4.21 -14.62
CA LEU A 137 19.12 -4.14 -14.73
C LEU A 137 19.59 -2.69 -14.73
N GLY A 138 20.59 -2.38 -13.90
CA GLY A 138 21.17 -1.04 -13.84
C GLY A 138 21.68 -0.52 -15.19
N VAL A 139 22.32 -1.37 -16.00
CA VAL A 139 22.77 -1.00 -17.35
C VAL A 139 21.61 -0.65 -18.30
N ASN A 140 20.42 -1.25 -18.12
CA ASN A 140 19.25 -0.98 -18.95
C ASN A 140 18.52 0.27 -18.47
N ILE A 141 18.45 0.50 -17.15
CA ILE A 141 17.96 1.77 -16.59
C ILE A 141 18.77 2.94 -17.15
N LYS A 142 20.10 2.84 -17.16
CA LYS A 142 20.96 3.91 -17.69
C LYS A 142 20.70 4.22 -19.17
N LYS A 143 20.34 3.22 -19.97
CA LYS A 143 20.01 3.40 -21.39
C LYS A 143 18.61 3.95 -21.60
N HIS A 144 17.67 3.61 -20.72
CA HIS A 144 16.26 3.89 -20.89
C HIS A 144 15.59 4.40 -19.60
N PRO A 145 16.13 5.48 -18.98
CA PRO A 145 15.67 5.95 -17.67
C PRO A 145 14.21 6.43 -17.69
N GLN A 146 13.72 6.88 -18.85
CA GLN A 146 12.35 7.37 -19.04
C GLN A 146 11.26 6.32 -18.80
N TYR A 147 11.60 5.03 -18.75
CA TYR A 147 10.60 3.99 -18.45
C TYR A 147 10.49 3.67 -16.96
N VAL A 148 11.50 3.98 -16.14
CA VAL A 148 11.52 3.55 -14.72
C VAL A 148 10.33 4.12 -13.94
N ASP A 149 10.06 5.42 -14.12
CA ASP A 149 8.90 6.09 -13.52
C ASP A 149 7.56 5.51 -14.02
N LYS A 150 7.49 5.06 -15.28
CA LYS A 150 6.26 4.47 -15.83
C LYS A 150 5.86 3.15 -15.15
N TYR A 151 6.82 2.36 -14.65
CA TYR A 151 6.48 1.15 -13.88
C TYR A 151 5.69 1.52 -12.62
N LEU A 152 6.21 2.49 -11.85
CA LEU A 152 5.59 2.94 -10.60
C LEU A 152 4.26 3.66 -10.83
N GLN A 153 4.19 4.57 -11.81
CA GLN A 153 2.95 5.26 -12.18
C GLN A 153 1.85 4.28 -12.62
N SER A 154 2.24 3.15 -13.19
CA SER A 154 1.32 2.06 -13.57
C SER A 154 0.98 1.15 -12.39
N GLY A 155 1.48 1.42 -11.19
CA GLY A 155 1.25 0.63 -9.97
C GLY A 155 1.99 -0.70 -9.95
N HIS A 156 3.04 -0.85 -10.77
CA HIS A 156 3.92 -2.02 -10.73
C HIS A 156 5.02 -1.84 -9.68
N GLU A 157 5.57 -2.95 -9.21
CA GLU A 157 6.71 -2.94 -8.29
C GLU A 157 8.02 -3.03 -9.07
N ILE A 158 9.07 -2.44 -8.52
CA ILE A 158 10.43 -2.54 -9.05
C ILE A 158 11.28 -3.36 -8.08
N GLY A 159 12.09 -4.28 -8.63
CA GLY A 159 13.12 -5.03 -7.93
C GLY A 159 14.51 -4.79 -8.54
N ASN A 160 15.55 -5.07 -7.77
CA ASN A 160 16.95 -4.99 -8.20
C ASN A 160 17.37 -6.31 -8.87
N HIS A 161 17.78 -6.27 -10.15
CA HIS A 161 18.29 -7.44 -10.88
C HIS A 161 19.81 -7.43 -11.09
N THR A 162 20.53 -6.70 -10.25
CA THR A 162 21.94 -6.35 -10.40
C THR A 162 22.22 -5.36 -11.54
N TYR A 163 23.45 -4.88 -11.62
CA TYR A 163 23.81 -3.85 -12.57
C TYR A 163 23.97 -4.40 -13.98
N SER A 164 24.79 -5.44 -14.15
CA SER A 164 25.24 -5.90 -15.48
C SER A 164 24.94 -7.37 -15.79
N HIS A 165 24.13 -8.04 -14.96
CA HIS A 165 23.75 -9.45 -15.13
C HIS A 165 24.98 -10.39 -15.18
N LYS A 166 25.96 -10.18 -14.28
CA LYS A 166 27.13 -11.09 -14.17
C LYS A 166 26.69 -12.51 -13.80
N ASN A 167 27.29 -13.51 -14.42
CA ASN A 167 27.03 -14.92 -14.11
C ASN A 167 27.88 -15.39 -12.92
N PHE A 168 27.28 -15.44 -11.74
CA PHE A 168 27.96 -15.84 -10.51
C PHE A 168 28.34 -17.34 -10.47
N TYR A 169 27.66 -18.21 -11.23
CA TYR A 169 28.09 -19.60 -11.35
C TYR A 169 29.46 -19.72 -12.02
N GLU A 170 29.74 -18.87 -13.02
CA GLU A 170 31.06 -18.85 -13.67
C GLU A 170 32.11 -18.14 -12.82
N LEU A 171 31.76 -17.01 -12.20
CA LEU A 171 32.68 -16.29 -11.33
C LEU A 171 33.17 -17.14 -10.15
N THR A 172 32.33 -18.02 -9.58
CA THR A 172 32.78 -18.91 -8.49
C THR A 172 33.89 -19.89 -8.89
N LYS A 173 34.10 -20.11 -10.19
CA LYS A 173 35.18 -20.97 -10.68
C LYS A 173 36.52 -20.24 -10.78
N THR A 174 36.50 -18.91 -10.86
CA THR A 174 37.68 -18.08 -11.14
C THR A 174 38.04 -17.13 -10.01
N GLU A 175 37.06 -16.70 -9.21
CA GLU A 175 37.22 -15.66 -8.19
C GLU A 175 37.22 -16.21 -6.77
N SER A 176 37.98 -15.55 -5.89
CA SER A 176 37.93 -15.84 -4.45
C SER A 176 36.63 -15.34 -3.79
N LEU A 177 36.25 -15.91 -2.64
CA LEU A 177 35.05 -15.50 -1.90
C LEU A 177 34.99 -14.00 -1.60
N GLY A 178 36.10 -13.40 -1.14
CA GLY A 178 36.15 -11.97 -0.86
C GLY A 178 36.01 -11.09 -2.11
N GLN A 179 36.41 -11.61 -3.28
CA GLN A 179 36.21 -10.91 -4.54
C GLN A 179 34.77 -11.05 -5.05
N LEU A 180 34.15 -12.21 -4.89
CA LEU A 180 32.73 -12.40 -5.17
C LEU A 180 31.84 -11.46 -4.33
N GLU A 181 32.14 -11.31 -3.04
CA GLU A 181 31.42 -10.38 -2.15
C GLU A 181 31.54 -8.93 -2.64
N LYS A 182 32.75 -8.48 -3.02
CA LYS A 182 32.97 -7.14 -3.58
C LYS A 182 32.24 -6.92 -4.90
N ILE A 183 32.28 -7.90 -5.80
CA ILE A 183 31.57 -7.84 -7.09
C ILE A 183 30.06 -7.75 -6.84
N LEU A 184 29.52 -8.61 -5.98
CA LEU A 184 28.09 -8.60 -5.64
C LEU A 184 27.65 -7.28 -5.02
N SER A 185 28.41 -6.76 -4.05
CA SER A 185 28.09 -5.51 -3.38
C SER A 185 27.97 -4.37 -4.39
N ARG A 186 28.96 -4.25 -5.30
CA ARG A 186 28.95 -3.22 -6.36
C ARG A 186 27.81 -3.40 -7.35
N GLU A 187 27.59 -4.62 -7.81
CA GLU A 187 26.51 -4.95 -8.74
C GLU A 187 25.12 -4.57 -8.18
N LEU A 188 24.90 -4.73 -6.87
CA LEU A 188 23.66 -4.31 -6.21
C LEU A 188 23.60 -2.80 -5.98
N GLU A 189 24.69 -2.18 -5.51
CA GLU A 189 24.78 -0.72 -5.24
C GLU A 189 24.61 0.11 -6.51
N ASP A 190 25.27 -0.27 -7.61
CA ASP A 190 25.21 0.46 -8.87
C ASP A 190 23.79 0.39 -9.48
N CYS A 191 23.11 -0.76 -9.36
CA CYS A 191 21.72 -0.90 -9.77
C CYS A 191 20.77 -0.10 -8.87
N GLU A 192 20.96 -0.15 -7.55
CA GLU A 192 20.17 0.63 -6.59
C GLU A 192 20.30 2.12 -6.86
N THR A 193 21.53 2.59 -7.12
CA THR A 193 21.80 3.99 -7.46
C THR A 193 21.07 4.39 -8.74
N ALA A 194 21.13 3.55 -9.79
CA ALA A 194 20.41 3.82 -11.03
C ALA A 194 18.88 3.91 -10.81
N ILE A 195 18.30 3.09 -9.93
CA ILE A 195 16.87 3.15 -9.58
C ILE A 195 16.57 4.42 -8.77
N LYS A 196 17.38 4.72 -7.74
CA LYS A 196 17.23 5.92 -6.91
C LYS A 196 17.34 7.20 -7.73
N ASP A 197 18.29 7.28 -8.65
CA ASP A 197 18.45 8.44 -9.52
C ASP A 197 17.25 8.65 -10.45
N ALA A 198 16.60 7.56 -10.86
CA ALA A 198 15.45 7.62 -11.76
C ALA A 198 14.12 7.94 -11.05
N VAL A 199 13.90 7.41 -9.84
CA VAL A 199 12.59 7.45 -9.17
C VAL A 199 12.64 7.68 -7.65
N GLY A 200 13.82 7.86 -7.07
CA GLY A 200 13.99 8.22 -5.65
C GLY A 200 13.71 7.09 -4.65
N ILE A 201 13.55 5.85 -5.09
CA ILE A 201 13.22 4.71 -4.21
C ILE A 201 14.35 3.69 -4.11
N LYS A 202 14.43 3.00 -2.97
CA LYS A 202 15.19 1.75 -2.82
C LYS A 202 14.22 0.57 -3.02
N PRO A 203 14.46 -0.33 -3.98
CA PRO A 203 13.66 -1.56 -4.11
C PRO A 203 13.75 -2.43 -2.86
N LEU A 204 12.64 -3.03 -2.44
CA LEU A 204 12.63 -4.01 -1.36
C LEU A 204 13.19 -5.36 -1.84
N PHE A 205 12.87 -5.75 -3.07
CA PHE A 205 13.21 -7.06 -3.60
C PHE A 205 14.47 -7.03 -4.44
N MET A 206 15.26 -8.11 -4.35
CA MET A 206 16.30 -8.42 -5.33
C MET A 206 16.10 -9.82 -5.90
N ARG A 207 16.61 -10.03 -7.11
CA ARG A 207 16.74 -11.34 -7.74
C ARG A 207 18.09 -11.44 -8.41
N MET A 208 18.84 -12.50 -8.12
CA MET A 208 20.12 -12.71 -8.78
C MET A 208 19.94 -13.22 -10.21
N PRO A 209 20.79 -12.78 -11.15
CA PRO A 209 20.96 -13.42 -12.45
C PRO A 209 21.02 -14.94 -12.35
N ASN A 210 20.31 -15.61 -13.26
CA ASN A 210 20.25 -17.07 -13.34
C ASN A 210 19.74 -17.77 -12.08
N GLY A 211 19.05 -17.04 -11.18
CA GLY A 211 18.53 -17.58 -9.91
C GLY A 211 19.63 -17.96 -8.92
N TYR A 212 20.85 -17.44 -9.07
CA TYR A 212 21.99 -17.78 -8.22
C TYR A 212 21.73 -17.45 -6.74
N ILE A 213 21.99 -18.42 -5.85
CA ILE A 213 21.84 -18.23 -4.40
C ILE A 213 23.04 -18.86 -3.68
N SER A 214 23.56 -18.15 -2.68
CA SER A 214 24.66 -18.61 -1.84
C SER A 214 24.60 -17.95 -0.45
N PRO A 215 25.35 -18.44 0.56
CA PRO A 215 25.48 -17.77 1.85
C PRO A 215 25.95 -16.31 1.71
N THR A 216 26.88 -16.04 0.78
CA THR A 216 27.35 -14.68 0.49
C THR A 216 26.21 -13.79 -0.03
N VAL A 217 25.35 -14.31 -0.91
CA VAL A 217 24.17 -13.57 -1.40
C VAL A 217 23.21 -13.26 -0.26
N LYS A 218 22.87 -14.23 0.58
CA LYS A 218 21.98 -14.02 1.73
C LYS A 218 22.53 -13.01 2.72
N LYS A 219 23.82 -13.11 3.06
CA LYS A 219 24.51 -12.15 3.92
C LYS A 219 24.47 -10.74 3.32
N THR A 220 24.87 -10.60 2.07
CA THR A 220 24.90 -9.29 1.39
C THR A 220 23.50 -8.69 1.29
N ALA A 221 22.48 -9.50 0.96
CA ALA A 221 21.10 -9.06 0.92
C ALA A 221 20.59 -8.60 2.29
N MET A 222 20.96 -9.30 3.37
CA MET A 222 20.64 -8.88 4.74
C MET A 222 21.30 -7.53 5.07
N GLU A 223 22.60 -7.38 4.82
CA GLU A 223 23.35 -6.14 5.07
C GLU A 223 22.86 -4.96 4.24
N LYS A 224 22.37 -5.23 3.03
CA LYS A 224 21.84 -4.23 2.10
C LYS A 224 20.32 -4.08 2.16
N GLU A 225 19.65 -4.74 3.11
CA GLU A 225 18.21 -4.62 3.33
C GLU A 225 17.35 -5.02 2.10
N TYR A 226 17.71 -6.13 1.47
CA TYR A 226 16.92 -6.75 0.40
C TYR A 226 16.25 -8.04 0.85
N VAL A 227 15.07 -8.30 0.30
CA VAL A 227 14.45 -9.63 0.29
C VAL A 227 14.75 -10.31 -1.04
N ILE A 228 15.24 -11.55 -1.00
CA ILE A 228 15.60 -12.29 -2.22
C ILE A 228 14.40 -13.08 -2.71
N VAL A 229 14.03 -12.90 -3.98
CA VAL A 229 12.90 -13.60 -4.60
C VAL A 229 13.33 -14.28 -5.89
N ASN A 230 13.21 -15.60 -5.94
CA ASN A 230 13.28 -16.40 -7.17
C ASN A 230 11.85 -16.65 -7.69
N TRP A 231 11.58 -17.82 -8.25
CA TRP A 231 10.30 -18.15 -8.87
C TRP A 231 9.96 -19.63 -8.69
N THR A 232 8.67 -19.92 -8.74
CA THR A 232 8.11 -21.27 -8.80
C THR A 232 8.31 -21.85 -10.20
N PHE A 233 7.98 -21.06 -11.22
CA PHE A 233 8.02 -21.50 -12.61
C PHE A 233 8.36 -20.37 -13.59
N GLY A 234 9.16 -20.67 -14.60
CA GLY A 234 9.46 -19.80 -15.73
C GLY A 234 10.12 -20.62 -16.85
N CYS A 235 9.88 -20.25 -18.12
CA CYS A 235 10.52 -20.94 -19.25
C CYS A 235 10.57 -20.13 -20.55
N ASP A 236 10.32 -18.82 -20.52
CA ASP A 236 10.22 -17.98 -21.72
C ASP A 236 11.56 -17.64 -22.39
N TRP A 237 12.69 -18.07 -21.79
CA TRP A 237 14.01 -18.07 -22.43
C TRP A 237 14.28 -19.32 -23.28
N HIS A 238 13.46 -20.35 -23.18
CA HIS A 238 13.58 -21.54 -24.01
C HIS A 238 12.87 -21.35 -25.36
N LYS A 239 13.34 -22.07 -26.38
CA LYS A 239 12.68 -22.16 -27.68
C LYS A 239 11.39 -22.97 -27.55
N ASN A 240 10.27 -22.29 -27.30
CA ASN A 240 8.92 -22.87 -27.26
C ASN A 240 8.06 -22.22 -28.34
N SER A 241 6.97 -22.87 -28.75
CA SER A 241 5.87 -22.16 -29.42
C SER A 241 5.09 -21.33 -28.39
N LYS A 242 4.31 -20.36 -28.86
CA LYS A 242 3.44 -19.55 -27.99
C LYS A 242 2.47 -20.44 -27.21
N GLU A 243 1.85 -21.41 -27.88
CA GLU A 243 0.87 -22.34 -27.30
C GLU A 243 1.52 -23.24 -26.26
N GLU A 244 2.74 -23.69 -26.51
CA GLU A 244 3.52 -24.44 -25.54
C GLU A 244 3.85 -23.62 -24.31
N LEU A 245 4.25 -22.35 -24.50
CA LEU A 245 4.52 -21.43 -23.41
C LEU A 245 3.27 -21.26 -22.53
N VAL A 246 2.13 -20.90 -23.14
CA VAL A 246 0.85 -20.73 -22.45
C VAL A 246 0.48 -21.98 -21.67
N ARG A 247 0.51 -23.15 -22.32
CA ARG A 247 0.17 -24.44 -21.69
C ARG A 247 1.07 -24.75 -20.49
N LYS A 248 2.38 -24.48 -20.58
CA LYS A 248 3.33 -24.71 -19.50
C LYS A 248 3.02 -23.83 -18.29
N TYR A 249 2.84 -22.52 -18.48
CA TYR A 249 2.45 -21.63 -17.37
C TYR A 249 1.11 -22.03 -16.74
N LEU A 250 0.09 -22.31 -17.55
CA LEU A 250 -1.23 -22.69 -17.03
C LEU A 250 -1.24 -24.04 -16.30
N LYS A 251 -0.32 -24.94 -16.64
CA LYS A 251 -0.13 -26.20 -15.91
C LYS A 251 0.52 -25.97 -14.54
N SER A 252 1.39 -24.98 -14.42
CA SER A 252 2.13 -24.64 -13.20
C SER A 252 1.37 -23.67 -12.27
N VAL A 253 0.07 -23.42 -12.51
CA VAL A 253 -0.75 -22.56 -11.64
C VAL A 253 -1.13 -23.31 -10.37
N GLU A 254 -0.60 -22.85 -9.25
CA GLU A 254 -0.91 -23.30 -7.89
C GLU A 254 -0.89 -22.12 -6.90
N PRO A 255 -1.49 -22.26 -5.69
CA PRO A 255 -1.49 -21.20 -4.68
C PRO A 255 -0.07 -20.77 -4.32
N GLY A 256 0.21 -19.48 -4.38
CA GLY A 256 1.53 -18.93 -4.08
C GLY A 256 2.49 -18.92 -5.27
N ALA A 257 2.11 -19.39 -6.46
CA ALA A 257 3.06 -19.46 -7.57
C ALA A 257 3.60 -18.07 -7.97
N ILE A 258 4.93 -17.95 -8.03
CA ILE A 258 5.64 -16.79 -8.56
C ILE A 258 6.13 -17.16 -9.95
N PHE A 259 5.61 -16.49 -10.98
CA PHE A 259 5.99 -16.73 -12.37
C PHE A 259 7.10 -15.79 -12.81
N LEU A 260 8.18 -16.36 -13.34
CA LEU A 260 9.27 -15.63 -13.99
C LEU A 260 9.01 -15.50 -15.48
N PHE A 261 9.07 -14.26 -15.95
CA PHE A 261 9.14 -13.88 -17.35
C PHE A 261 10.36 -12.96 -17.58
N HIS A 262 10.64 -12.67 -18.83
CA HIS A 262 11.58 -11.63 -19.26
C HIS A 262 10.82 -10.62 -20.14
N GLU A 263 11.30 -9.38 -20.19
CA GLU A 263 10.77 -8.37 -21.12
C GLU A 263 11.15 -8.70 -22.59
N LYS A 264 10.41 -9.62 -23.20
CA LYS A 264 10.64 -10.12 -24.57
C LYS A 264 9.35 -10.03 -25.40
N LYS A 265 9.51 -9.83 -26.71
CA LYS A 265 8.39 -9.82 -27.67
C LYS A 265 7.55 -11.10 -27.59
N PHE A 266 8.22 -12.25 -27.55
CA PHE A 266 7.59 -13.57 -27.43
C PHE A 266 6.73 -13.69 -26.17
N THR A 267 7.22 -13.17 -25.05
CA THR A 267 6.48 -13.11 -23.78
C THR A 267 5.23 -12.25 -23.91
N ALA A 268 5.35 -11.04 -24.48
CA ALA A 268 4.23 -10.14 -24.69
C ALA A 268 3.13 -10.75 -25.57
N GLU A 269 3.49 -11.58 -26.56
CA GLU A 269 2.53 -12.27 -27.43
C GLU A 269 1.71 -13.36 -26.70
N ALA A 270 2.31 -14.04 -25.71
CA ALA A 270 1.65 -15.10 -24.93
C ALA A 270 0.91 -14.58 -23.69
N LEU A 271 1.35 -13.44 -23.14
CA LEU A 271 0.90 -12.92 -21.85
C LEU A 271 -0.62 -12.77 -21.71
N PRO A 272 -1.39 -12.29 -22.70
CA PRO A 272 -2.85 -12.16 -22.56
C PRO A 272 -3.56 -13.50 -22.31
N GLU A 273 -3.12 -14.57 -22.98
CA GLU A 273 -3.72 -15.90 -22.83
C GLU A 273 -3.34 -16.54 -21.50
N ILE A 274 -2.10 -16.30 -21.03
CA ILE A 274 -1.66 -16.73 -19.70
C ILE A 274 -2.51 -16.05 -18.62
N ILE A 275 -2.63 -14.73 -18.66
CA ILE A 275 -3.43 -13.97 -17.68
C ILE A 275 -4.90 -14.42 -17.69
N SER A 276 -5.50 -14.52 -18.88
CA SER A 276 -6.89 -14.98 -19.00
C SER A 276 -7.06 -16.40 -18.45
N GLY A 277 -6.12 -17.31 -18.73
CA GLY A 277 -6.16 -18.68 -18.24
C GLY A 277 -5.98 -18.80 -16.72
N ILE A 278 -5.10 -17.99 -16.12
CA ILE A 278 -4.93 -17.89 -14.66
C ILE A 278 -6.25 -17.46 -14.01
N LYS A 279 -6.86 -16.37 -14.50
CA LYS A 279 -8.14 -15.85 -13.97
C LYS A 279 -9.27 -16.86 -14.13
N LYS A 280 -9.35 -17.56 -15.28
CA LYS A 280 -10.34 -18.62 -15.52
C LYS A 280 -10.21 -19.80 -14.54
N LYS A 281 -9.02 -20.06 -14.01
CA LYS A 281 -8.79 -21.05 -12.94
C LYS A 281 -9.20 -20.55 -11.55
N GLY A 282 -9.68 -19.31 -11.44
CA GLY A 282 -10.11 -18.68 -10.19
C GLY A 282 -8.94 -18.17 -9.34
N TYR A 283 -7.82 -17.83 -9.98
CA TYR A 283 -6.67 -17.22 -9.32
C TYR A 283 -6.66 -15.71 -9.52
N GLU A 284 -6.32 -14.99 -8.47
CA GLU A 284 -6.00 -13.57 -8.50
C GLU A 284 -4.51 -13.37 -8.77
N ILE A 285 -4.17 -12.35 -9.54
CA ILE A 285 -2.79 -11.99 -9.81
C ILE A 285 -2.44 -10.78 -8.96
N VAL A 286 -1.49 -10.95 -8.07
CA VAL A 286 -1.09 -9.97 -7.06
C VAL A 286 0.41 -9.66 -7.14
N THR A 287 0.82 -8.58 -6.50
CA THR A 287 2.21 -8.16 -6.37
C THR A 287 3.04 -9.09 -5.47
N LEU A 288 4.36 -8.90 -5.43
CA LEU A 288 5.21 -9.69 -4.54
C LEU A 288 4.99 -9.30 -3.07
N ARG A 289 4.73 -8.02 -2.78
CA ARG A 289 4.36 -7.61 -1.42
C ARG A 289 3.08 -8.30 -0.94
N GLU A 290 2.04 -8.33 -1.75
CA GLU A 290 0.78 -9.02 -1.40
C GLU A 290 0.99 -10.53 -1.18
N ILE A 291 1.65 -11.22 -2.12
CA ILE A 291 1.79 -12.68 -2.05
C ILE A 291 2.70 -13.16 -0.92
N LEU A 292 3.64 -12.30 -0.48
CA LEU A 292 4.55 -12.54 0.65
C LEU A 292 4.05 -11.94 1.96
N GLY A 293 2.94 -11.19 1.96
CA GLY A 293 2.43 -10.50 3.14
C GLY A 293 3.39 -9.43 3.67
N LEU A 294 4.05 -8.69 2.77
CA LEU A 294 5.03 -7.62 3.07
C LEU A 294 4.47 -6.23 2.72
N GLU A 295 3.16 -6.05 2.86
CA GLU A 295 2.55 -4.74 2.69
C GLU A 295 3.03 -3.80 3.79
N GLU A 296 3.36 -2.57 3.40
CA GLU A 296 3.53 -1.48 4.36
C GLU A 296 2.14 -1.16 4.89
N ASN A 297 1.97 -1.19 6.22
CA ASN A 297 0.78 -0.67 6.87
C ASN A 297 0.60 0.77 6.36
N LYS A 298 -0.37 0.99 5.47
CA LYS A 298 -0.77 2.35 5.12
C LYS A 298 -1.34 2.93 6.41
N SER A 299 -0.54 3.72 7.12
CA SER A 299 -1.05 4.60 8.16
C SER A 299 -2.09 5.48 7.47
N THR A 300 -3.37 5.18 7.69
CA THR A 300 -4.44 6.12 7.43
C THR A 300 -4.31 7.20 8.49
N ASP A 301 -3.42 8.15 8.23
CA ASP A 301 -3.37 9.45 8.88
C ASP A 301 -4.39 10.41 8.26
#